data_AF-A0A3N0D4T6-F1
#
_entry.id   AF-A0A3N0D4T6-F1
#
_cell.length_a   1.000
_cell.length_b   1.000
_cell.length_c   1.000
_cell.angle_alpha   90.00
_cell.angle_beta   90.00
_cell.angle_gamma   90.00
#
_symmetry.space_group_name_H-M   'P 1'
#
loop_
_entity.id
_entity.type
_entity.pdbx_description
1 polymer ?
#
loop_
_entity_poly.entity_id
_entity_poly.type
_entity_poly.pdbx_seq_one_letter_code
_entity_poly.pdbx_strand_id
1 'polypeptide(L)'
;MTGLTGRFVVGVGARRGAPADEVLDLVRDALREAGAAASSVVAFATVAAKAREPGVAAAAAALGVPVRVHPAEELARVPVPNPSAAAAAVGTRSVAEAAALAEGGELVVGKRKSGGQGRPGAVTCAIVRLADPSAPEPVPPRVEPMAPDVIPDVIPDVNDGGPVGQHRRHRHHRKENV
;
A
#
# COMPACT_ATOMS: atom_id res chain seq x y z
N MET A 1 -28.54 4.11 -10.30
CA MET A 1 -27.39 3.88 -9.41
C MET A 1 -26.45 2.95 -10.15
N THR A 2 -25.50 3.52 -10.89
CA THR A 2 -24.50 2.74 -11.63
C THR A 2 -23.44 2.34 -10.62
N GLY A 3 -23.52 1.11 -10.10
CA GLY A 3 -22.43 0.56 -9.30
C GLY A 3 -21.15 0.56 -10.13
N LEU A 4 -20.02 0.87 -9.52
CA LEU A 4 -18.73 0.83 -10.19
C LEU A 4 -18.51 -0.58 -10.76
N THR A 5 -18.42 -0.69 -12.09
CA THR A 5 -17.96 -1.91 -12.78
C THR A 5 -16.52 -2.16 -12.37
N GLY A 6 -16.29 -3.14 -11.50
CA GLY A 6 -14.97 -3.50 -11.03
C GLY A 6 -15.02 -4.82 -10.27
N ARG A 7 -13.90 -5.55 -10.24
CA ARG A 7 -13.78 -6.78 -9.44
C ARG A 7 -13.06 -6.44 -8.15
N PHE A 8 -13.60 -6.91 -7.02
CA PHE A 8 -13.07 -6.54 -5.70
C PHE A 8 -12.62 -7.77 -4.93
N VAL A 9 -11.50 -7.64 -4.21
CA VAL A 9 -11.08 -8.61 -3.20
C VAL A 9 -11.14 -7.96 -1.84
N VAL A 10 -11.70 -8.70 -0.88
CA VAL A 10 -11.86 -8.25 0.49
C VAL A 10 -10.85 -8.98 1.36
N GLY A 11 -9.89 -8.25 1.90
CA GLY A 11 -9.03 -8.78 2.95
C GLY A 11 -9.78 -8.83 4.26
N VAL A 12 -9.77 -9.97 4.97
CA VAL A 12 -10.52 -10.19 6.20
C VAL A 12 -9.63 -10.75 7.29
N GLY A 13 -9.69 -10.15 8.48
CA GLY A 13 -9.10 -10.65 9.71
C GLY A 13 -10.17 -10.80 10.79
N ALA A 14 -10.18 -11.92 11.51
CA ALA A 14 -11.14 -12.19 12.56
C ALA A 14 -10.47 -12.74 13.82
N ARG A 15 -10.99 -12.37 15.00
CA ARG A 15 -10.68 -13.07 16.26
C ARG A 15 -11.32 -14.46 16.25
N ARG A 16 -10.79 -15.34 17.09
CA ARG A 16 -11.30 -16.71 17.21
C ARG A 16 -12.78 -16.69 17.57
N GLY A 17 -13.59 -17.41 16.80
CA GLY A 17 -15.03 -17.52 17.05
C GLY A 17 -15.86 -16.28 16.69
N ALA A 18 -15.31 -15.34 15.91
CA ALA A 18 -16.13 -14.26 15.36
C ALA A 18 -17.29 -14.84 14.52
N PRO A 19 -18.53 -14.36 14.70
CA PRO A 19 -19.67 -14.86 13.96
C PRO A 19 -19.59 -14.43 12.48
N ALA A 20 -20.10 -15.28 11.59
CA ALA A 20 -20.11 -15.00 10.15
C ALA A 20 -20.89 -13.72 9.82
N ASP A 21 -21.99 -13.45 10.55
CA ASP A 21 -22.80 -12.26 10.34
C ASP A 21 -22.03 -10.97 10.64
N GLU A 22 -21.18 -10.94 11.67
CA GLU A 22 -20.33 -9.76 11.95
C GLU A 22 -19.29 -9.54 10.85
N VAL A 23 -18.83 -10.61 10.19
CA VAL A 23 -17.97 -10.50 9.01
C VAL A 23 -18.77 -9.92 7.84
N LEU A 24 -19.94 -10.48 7.55
CA LEU A 24 -20.79 -10.06 6.44
C LEU A 24 -21.24 -8.60 6.59
N ASP A 25 -21.65 -8.19 7.78
CA ASP A 25 -22.10 -6.83 8.06
C ASP A 25 -20.96 -5.82 7.84
N LEU A 26 -19.78 -6.08 8.41
CA LEU A 26 -18.62 -5.22 8.20
C LEU A 26 -18.23 -5.13 6.72
N VAL A 27 -18.25 -6.26 6.00
CA VAL A 27 -17.93 -6.29 4.56
C VAL A 27 -18.96 -5.53 3.74
N ARG A 28 -20.25 -5.66 4.05
CA ARG A 28 -21.32 -4.92 3.37
C ARG A 28 -21.21 -3.42 3.59
N ASP A 29 -20.89 -3.00 4.81
CA ASP A 29 -20.68 -1.58 5.12
C ASP A 29 -19.49 -1.00 4.36
N ALA A 30 -18.37 -1.73 4.32
CA ALA A 30 -17.19 -1.34 3.56
C ALA A 30 -17.46 -1.31 2.04
N LEU A 31 -18.23 -2.26 1.50
CA LEU A 31 -18.63 -2.24 0.08
C LEU A 31 -19.53 -1.05 -0.25
N ARG A 32 -20.44 -0.66 0.65
CA ARG A 32 -21.27 0.54 0.50
C ARG A 32 -20.42 1.80 0.47
N GLU A 33 -19.41 1.90 1.33
CA GLU A 33 -18.43 2.99 1.31
C GLU A 33 -17.71 3.07 -0.04
N ALA A 34 -17.33 1.92 -0.61
CA ALA A 34 -16.69 1.82 -1.92
C ALA A 34 -17.64 2.06 -3.11
N GLY A 35 -18.96 2.18 -2.90
CA GLY A 35 -19.95 2.19 -3.98
C GLY A 35 -19.99 0.88 -4.80
N ALA A 36 -19.58 -0.23 -4.19
CA ALA A 36 -19.49 -1.55 -4.82
C ALA A 36 -20.67 -2.45 -4.45
N ALA A 37 -21.03 -3.36 -5.35
CA ALA A 37 -22.06 -4.37 -5.10
C ALA A 37 -21.45 -5.60 -4.42
N ALA A 38 -22.21 -6.32 -3.59
CA ALA A 38 -21.73 -7.59 -3.02
C ALA A 38 -21.38 -8.62 -4.13
N SER A 39 -22.10 -8.60 -5.25
CA SER A 39 -21.86 -9.45 -6.40
C SER A 39 -20.56 -9.13 -7.16
N SER A 40 -19.91 -8.00 -6.88
CA SER A 40 -18.62 -7.65 -7.50
C SER A 40 -17.42 -8.13 -6.69
N VAL A 41 -17.65 -8.72 -5.50
CA VAL A 41 -16.62 -9.42 -4.74
C VAL A 41 -16.31 -10.74 -5.43
N VAL A 42 -15.02 -11.01 -5.66
CA VAL A 42 -14.57 -12.23 -6.35
C VAL A 42 -13.78 -13.18 -5.45
N ALA A 43 -13.31 -12.70 -4.30
CA ALA A 43 -12.63 -13.50 -3.30
C ALA A 43 -12.60 -12.77 -1.95
N PHE A 44 -12.45 -13.54 -0.88
CA PHE A 44 -11.85 -13.07 0.36
C PHE A 44 -10.37 -13.42 0.38
N ALA A 45 -9.56 -12.61 1.04
CA ALA A 45 -8.14 -12.89 1.29
C ALA A 45 -7.84 -12.82 2.79
N THR A 46 -7.02 -13.74 3.31
CA THR A 46 -6.64 -13.76 4.73
C THR A 46 -5.26 -14.38 4.96
N VAL A 47 -4.76 -14.31 6.19
CA VAL A 47 -3.52 -14.99 6.60
C VAL A 47 -3.76 -16.48 6.87
N ALA A 48 -2.76 -17.32 6.63
CA ALA A 48 -2.82 -18.78 6.85
C ALA A 48 -3.35 -19.20 8.22
N ALA A 49 -2.93 -18.50 9.28
CA ALA A 49 -3.41 -18.75 10.65
C ALA A 49 -4.93 -18.55 10.82
N LYS A 50 -5.60 -17.90 9.85
CA LYS A 50 -7.02 -17.53 9.86
C LYS A 50 -7.86 -18.21 8.78
N ALA A 51 -7.24 -19.00 7.92
CA ALA A 51 -7.92 -19.74 6.85
C ALA A 51 -9.01 -20.70 7.35
N ARG A 52 -8.91 -21.19 8.58
CA ARG A 52 -9.85 -22.14 9.20
C ARG A 52 -10.79 -21.49 10.22
N GLU A 53 -10.82 -20.17 10.34
CA GLU A 53 -11.77 -19.51 11.23
C GLU A 53 -13.19 -19.67 10.68
N PRO A 54 -14.13 -20.31 11.41
CA PRO A 54 -15.44 -20.65 10.88
C PRO A 54 -16.23 -19.45 10.37
N GLY A 55 -16.10 -18.29 11.04
CA GLY A 55 -16.79 -17.07 10.63
C GLY A 55 -16.36 -16.55 9.26
N VAL A 56 -15.06 -16.62 8.94
CA VAL A 56 -14.53 -16.16 7.64
C VAL A 56 -14.97 -17.12 6.52
N ALA A 57 -14.84 -18.42 6.75
CA ALA A 57 -15.24 -19.44 5.78
C ALA A 57 -16.75 -19.41 5.50
N ALA A 58 -17.57 -19.29 6.55
CA ALA A 58 -19.03 -19.22 6.41
C ALA A 58 -19.48 -17.92 5.71
N ALA A 59 -18.85 -16.78 6.00
CA ALA A 59 -19.15 -15.52 5.32
C ALA A 59 -18.78 -15.57 3.82
N ALA A 60 -17.63 -16.14 3.48
CA ALA A 60 -17.24 -16.34 2.08
C ALA A 60 -18.20 -17.27 1.35
N ALA A 61 -18.62 -18.37 1.99
CA ALA A 61 -19.62 -19.28 1.45
C ALA A 61 -20.98 -18.59 1.23
N ALA A 62 -21.42 -17.73 2.14
CA ALA A 62 -22.66 -16.95 2.01
C ALA A 62 -22.63 -15.95 0.83
N LEU A 63 -21.44 -15.45 0.46
CA LEU A 63 -21.25 -14.62 -0.74
C LEU A 63 -20.93 -15.45 -2.00
N GLY A 64 -20.78 -16.77 -1.89
CA GLY A 64 -20.42 -17.65 -3.00
C GLY A 64 -19.01 -17.43 -3.55
N VAL A 65 -18.07 -16.92 -2.73
CA VAL A 65 -16.70 -16.60 -3.15
C VAL A 65 -15.66 -17.46 -2.42
N PRO A 66 -14.50 -17.74 -3.03
CA PRO A 66 -13.42 -18.47 -2.37
C PRO A 66 -12.71 -17.62 -1.30
N VAL A 67 -12.04 -18.30 -0.36
CA VAL A 67 -11.06 -17.69 0.56
C VAL A 67 -9.66 -18.01 0.06
N ARG A 68 -8.88 -16.98 -0.29
CA ARG A 68 -7.47 -17.05 -0.64
C ARG A 68 -6.62 -16.81 0.60
N VAL A 69 -5.52 -17.53 0.70
CA VAL A 69 -4.76 -17.65 1.94
C VAL A 69 -3.29 -17.34 1.67
N HIS A 70 -2.73 -16.45 2.48
CA HIS A 70 -1.36 -15.99 2.35
C HIS A 70 -0.54 -16.30 3.62
N PRO A 71 0.72 -16.77 3.51
CA PRO A 71 1.64 -16.89 4.63
C PRO A 71 1.88 -15.54 5.31
N ALA A 72 2.11 -15.55 6.63
CA ALA A 72 2.32 -14.31 7.39
C ALA A 72 3.60 -13.58 6.94
N GLU A 73 4.61 -14.33 6.52
CA GLU A 73 5.91 -13.86 6.04
C GLU A 73 5.80 -13.14 4.70
N GLU A 74 4.85 -13.55 3.85
CA GLU A 74 4.55 -12.89 2.58
C GLU A 74 3.79 -11.59 2.83
N LEU A 75 2.74 -11.65 3.67
CA LEU A 75 1.97 -10.46 4.05
C LEU A 75 2.82 -9.39 4.74
N ALA A 76 3.84 -9.77 5.49
CA ALA A 76 4.76 -8.84 6.14
C ALA A 76 5.58 -7.99 5.15
N ARG A 77 5.72 -8.44 3.89
CA ARG A 77 6.47 -7.76 2.82
C ARG A 77 5.59 -6.88 1.94
N VAL A 78 4.27 -7.01 2.03
CA VAL A 78 3.33 -6.21 1.23
C VAL A 78 3.40 -4.75 1.68
N PRO A 79 3.72 -3.79 0.78
CA PRO A 79 3.64 -2.37 1.09
C PRO A 79 2.20 -1.99 1.42
N VAL A 80 1.99 -1.41 2.60
CA VAL A 80 0.68 -0.88 3.01
C VAL A 80 0.80 0.62 3.26
N PRO A 81 -0.21 1.44 2.91
CA PRO A 81 -0.15 2.90 3.06
C PRO A 81 0.08 3.40 4.49
N ASN A 82 -0.15 2.54 5.49
CA ASN A 82 0.11 2.83 6.90
C ASN A 82 0.95 1.71 7.53
N PRO A 83 2.29 1.73 7.33
CA PRO A 83 3.18 0.72 7.88
C PRO A 83 3.44 0.98 9.36
N SER A 84 3.38 -0.03 10.23
CA SER A 84 3.81 0.12 11.62
C SER A 84 4.68 -1.02 12.12
N ALA A 85 5.51 -0.70 13.12
CA ALA A 85 6.48 -1.58 13.75
C ALA A 85 5.88 -2.46 14.88
N ALA A 86 4.63 -2.21 15.30
CA ALA A 86 4.03 -2.84 16.46
C ALA A 86 3.13 -4.02 16.08
N ALA A 87 3.70 -5.22 15.98
CA ALA A 87 2.98 -6.48 16.22
C ALA A 87 2.71 -6.73 17.71
N ALA A 88 3.23 -5.87 18.62
CA ALA A 88 3.16 -6.08 20.07
C ALA A 88 2.09 -5.25 20.81
N ALA A 89 1.80 -4.00 20.43
CA ALA A 89 0.76 -3.22 21.10
C ALA A 89 0.34 -2.01 20.26
N VAL A 90 -0.95 -1.97 19.88
CA VAL A 90 -1.71 -0.77 19.50
C VAL A 90 -1.17 0.04 18.29
N GLY A 91 -1.66 -0.30 17.08
CA GLY A 91 -1.51 0.56 15.88
C GLY A 91 -0.97 -0.14 14.63
N THR A 92 -1.32 -1.41 14.44
CA THR A 92 -0.69 -2.44 13.58
C THR A 92 -0.92 -2.25 12.07
N ARG A 93 0.10 -2.62 11.24
CA ARG A 93 -0.12 -3.15 9.87
C ARG A 93 -1.36 -4.05 9.88
N SER A 94 -2.40 -3.70 9.14
CA SER A 94 -3.58 -4.55 9.14
C SER A 94 -3.31 -5.78 8.28
N VAL A 95 -3.31 -6.97 8.88
CA VAL A 95 -3.26 -8.23 8.14
C VAL A 95 -4.35 -8.28 7.05
N ALA A 96 -5.50 -7.65 7.28
CA ALA A 96 -6.55 -7.52 6.28
C ALA A 96 -6.12 -6.67 5.07
N GLU A 97 -5.46 -5.52 5.28
CA GLU A 97 -4.97 -4.70 4.16
C GLU A 97 -3.87 -5.43 3.38
N ALA A 98 -2.91 -6.03 4.10
CA ALA A 98 -1.85 -6.79 3.46
C ALA A 98 -2.41 -7.97 2.65
N ALA A 99 -3.38 -8.70 3.21
CA ALA A 99 -4.02 -9.82 2.50
C ALA A 99 -4.81 -9.36 1.27
N ALA A 100 -5.51 -8.22 1.35
CA ALA A 100 -6.18 -7.65 0.18
C ALA A 100 -5.16 -7.23 -0.89
N LEU A 101 -4.12 -6.49 -0.51
CA LEU A 101 -3.10 -5.96 -1.42
C LEU A 101 -2.21 -7.05 -2.04
N ALA A 102 -2.04 -8.19 -1.38
CA ALA A 102 -1.35 -9.35 -1.94
C ALA A 102 -2.03 -9.91 -3.21
N GLU A 103 -3.31 -9.58 -3.42
CA GLU A 103 -4.08 -9.97 -4.61
C GLU A 103 -3.85 -9.03 -5.80
N GLY A 104 -3.09 -7.95 -5.59
CA GLY A 104 -2.88 -6.87 -6.54
C GLY A 104 -4.04 -5.87 -6.58
N GLY A 105 -3.81 -4.76 -7.27
CA GLY A 105 -4.80 -3.70 -7.46
C GLY A 105 -4.65 -2.50 -6.52
N GLU A 106 -5.70 -1.70 -6.47
CA GLU A 106 -5.76 -0.42 -5.75
C GLU A 106 -6.55 -0.57 -4.45
N LEU A 107 -6.00 -0.11 -3.31
CA LEU A 107 -6.74 -0.06 -2.05
C LEU A 107 -7.82 1.04 -2.12
N VAL A 108 -9.09 0.63 -2.16
CA VAL A 108 -10.23 1.55 -2.26
C VAL A 108 -10.92 1.77 -0.94
N VAL A 109 -10.80 0.83 0.00
CA VAL A 109 -11.23 1.00 1.39
C VAL A 109 -10.12 0.47 2.28
N GLY A 110 -9.51 1.39 3.03
CA GLY A 110 -8.54 1.03 4.08
C GLY A 110 -9.19 0.26 5.22
N LYS A 111 -8.40 -0.10 6.22
CA LYS A 111 -8.86 -0.89 7.37
C LYS A 111 -10.17 -0.37 7.97
N ARG A 112 -11.17 -1.25 8.04
CA ARG A 112 -12.38 -1.09 8.86
C ARG A 112 -12.39 -2.17 9.92
N LYS A 113 -12.92 -1.86 11.09
CA LYS A 113 -13.05 -2.79 12.19
C LYS A 113 -14.52 -2.87 12.56
N SER A 114 -15.02 -4.06 12.87
CA SER A 114 -16.36 -4.21 13.40
C SER A 114 -16.48 -3.53 14.76
N GLY A 115 -17.72 -3.27 15.18
CA GLY A 115 -18.03 -2.71 16.49
C GLY A 115 -18.15 -1.19 16.52
N GLY A 116 -18.88 -0.73 17.54
CA GLY A 116 -19.17 0.64 17.92
C GLY A 116 -19.70 0.64 19.37
N GLN A 117 -19.72 1.81 20.03
CA GLN A 117 -20.24 2.03 21.40
C GLN A 117 -19.94 0.88 22.39
N GLY A 118 -18.68 0.77 22.84
CA GLY A 118 -18.33 -0.02 24.03
C GLY A 118 -18.05 -1.52 23.84
N ARG A 119 -18.20 -2.09 22.64
CA ARG A 119 -17.74 -3.47 22.35
C ARG A 119 -16.48 -3.49 21.48
N PRO A 120 -15.43 -4.23 21.86
CA PRO A 120 -14.25 -4.37 21.02
C PRO A 120 -14.57 -5.27 19.83
N GLY A 121 -14.59 -4.70 18.63
CA GLY A 121 -14.79 -5.46 17.38
C GLY A 121 -13.91 -6.69 17.24
N ALA A 122 -14.51 -7.79 16.79
CA ALA A 122 -13.82 -9.04 16.53
C ALA A 122 -13.31 -9.18 15.10
N VAL A 123 -13.79 -8.36 14.16
CA VAL A 123 -13.50 -8.46 12.73
C VAL A 123 -12.83 -7.19 12.23
N THR A 124 -12.00 -7.33 11.20
CA THR A 124 -11.39 -6.25 10.44
C THR A 124 -11.45 -6.60 8.97
N CYS A 125 -11.75 -5.64 8.10
CA CYS A 125 -11.67 -5.82 6.66
C CYS A 125 -10.97 -4.65 5.95
N ALA A 126 -10.57 -4.88 4.71
CA ALA A 126 -10.09 -3.88 3.75
C ALA A 126 -10.48 -4.32 2.34
N ILE A 127 -10.61 -3.39 1.40
CA ILE A 127 -11.06 -3.69 0.04
C ILE A 127 -10.06 -3.16 -0.97
N VAL A 128 -9.64 -4.04 -1.88
CA VAL A 128 -8.91 -3.66 -3.09
C VAL A 128 -9.81 -3.83 -4.31
N ARG A 129 -9.64 -2.92 -5.27
CA ARG A 129 -10.17 -3.05 -6.62
C ARG A 129 -9.07 -3.65 -7.49
N LEU A 130 -9.36 -4.79 -8.10
CA LEU A 130 -8.46 -5.41 -9.08
C LEU A 130 -8.45 -4.55 -10.34
N ALA A 131 -7.29 -4.45 -10.99
CA ALA A 131 -7.20 -3.91 -12.33
C ALA A 131 -8.09 -4.73 -13.27
N ASP A 132 -8.73 -4.06 -14.22
CA ASP A 132 -9.44 -4.75 -15.29
C ASP A 132 -8.40 -5.49 -16.15
N PRO A 133 -8.43 -6.83 -16.24
CA PRO A 133 -7.47 -7.57 -17.06
C PRO A 133 -7.62 -7.29 -18.56
N SER A 134 -8.70 -6.60 -18.97
CA SER A 134 -8.94 -6.13 -20.34
C SER A 134 -8.54 -4.67 -20.58
N ALA A 135 -8.18 -3.93 -19.52
CA ALA A 135 -7.67 -2.57 -19.70
C ALA A 135 -6.31 -2.66 -20.41
N PRO A 136 -6.05 -1.82 -21.43
CA PRO A 136 -4.74 -1.76 -22.04
C PRO A 136 -3.72 -1.45 -20.95
N GLU A 137 -2.59 -2.17 -20.95
CA GLU A 137 -1.46 -1.89 -20.05
C GLU A 137 -1.18 -0.38 -20.06
N PRO A 138 -0.98 0.26 -18.89
CA PRO A 138 -0.60 1.66 -18.85
C PRO A 138 0.67 1.83 -19.68
N VAL A 139 0.56 2.53 -20.81
CA VAL A 139 1.73 2.87 -21.61
C VAL A 139 2.61 3.72 -20.68
N PRO A 140 3.83 3.27 -20.31
CA PRO A 140 4.69 4.07 -19.45
C PRO A 140 4.90 5.42 -20.13
N PRO A 141 4.95 6.53 -19.38
CA PRO A 141 5.26 7.82 -19.98
C PRO A 141 6.55 7.67 -20.77
N ARG A 142 6.47 7.95 -22.08
CA ARG A 142 7.67 8.00 -22.92
C ARG A 142 8.60 9.00 -22.25
N VAL A 143 9.71 8.52 -21.71
CA VAL A 143 10.84 9.38 -21.40
C VAL A 143 11.29 9.88 -22.76
N GLU A 144 10.92 11.13 -23.10
CA GLU A 144 11.49 11.79 -24.25
C GLU A 144 13.01 11.74 -24.08
N PRO A 145 13.77 11.36 -25.12
CA PRO A 145 15.22 11.35 -25.02
C PRO A 145 15.66 12.76 -24.60
N MET A 146 16.31 12.86 -23.44
CA MET A 146 17.00 14.09 -23.08
C MET A 146 17.96 14.41 -24.22
N ALA A 147 17.77 15.56 -24.85
CA ALA A 147 18.70 16.07 -25.84
C ALA A 147 20.11 16.04 -25.22
N PRO A 148 21.14 15.54 -25.93
CA PRO A 148 22.49 15.60 -25.40
C PRO A 148 22.82 17.07 -25.12
N ASP A 149 23.30 17.34 -23.91
CA ASP A 149 23.80 18.65 -23.50
C ASP A 149 24.71 19.20 -24.59
N VAL A 150 24.23 20.21 -25.33
CA VAL A 150 25.06 20.98 -26.25
C VAL A 150 25.99 21.79 -25.36
N ILE A 151 27.23 21.35 -25.24
CA ILE A 151 28.31 22.17 -24.70
C ILE A 151 28.57 23.26 -25.74
N PRO A 152 28.26 24.55 -25.48
CA PRO A 152 28.68 25.60 -26.39
C PRO A 152 30.20 25.69 -26.34
N ASP A 153 30.81 25.53 -27.51
CA ASP A 153 32.23 25.76 -27.78
C ASP A 153 32.51 27.25 -27.50
N VAL A 154 32.93 27.56 -26.26
CA VAL A 154 33.44 28.87 -25.89
C VAL A 154 34.93 28.74 -25.76
N ILE A 155 35.64 29.13 -26.82
CA ILE A 155 37.06 29.47 -26.76
C ILE A 155 37.14 30.96 -26.44
N PRO A 156 37.49 31.39 -25.22
CA PRO A 156 37.89 32.77 -24.99
C PRO A 156 39.33 32.95 -25.44
N ASP A 157 39.46 33.67 -26.55
CA ASP A 157 40.66 34.40 -26.97
C ASP A 157 41.12 35.34 -25.84
N VAL A 158 42.33 35.12 -25.30
CA VAL A 158 43.00 36.12 -24.44
C VAL A 158 44.48 36.13 -24.79
N ASN A 159 44.84 37.06 -25.65
CA ASN A 159 46.22 37.43 -25.91
C ASN A 159 46.74 38.48 -24.90
N ASP A 160 48.02 38.30 -24.56
CA ASP A 160 49.05 39.23 -24.08
C ASP A 160 48.79 40.26 -22.96
N GLY A 161 49.65 40.19 -21.93
CA GLY A 161 50.38 41.38 -21.47
C GLY A 161 50.47 41.63 -19.95
N GLY A 162 51.65 41.37 -19.37
CA GLY A 162 52.17 42.21 -18.26
C GLY A 162 52.63 41.50 -16.98
N PRO A 163 53.88 41.71 -16.50
CA PRO A 163 54.45 41.05 -15.32
C PRO A 163 54.58 41.97 -14.10
N VAL A 164 54.36 41.45 -12.88
CA VAL A 164 54.96 41.78 -11.56
C VAL A 164 54.05 41.12 -10.50
N GLY A 165 54.48 40.53 -9.38
CA GLY A 165 55.68 40.68 -8.59
C GLY A 165 55.27 40.69 -7.10
N GLN A 166 55.69 39.66 -6.37
CA GLN A 166 56.03 39.66 -4.93
C GLN A 166 54.95 39.59 -3.81
N HIS A 167 55.44 39.00 -2.70
CA HIS A 167 55.06 39.11 -1.28
C HIS A 167 53.95 38.18 -0.75
N ARG A 168 54.30 37.08 -0.05
CA ARG A 168 54.81 36.92 1.34
C ARG A 168 53.69 36.84 2.40
N ARG A 169 53.66 35.65 3.05
CA ARG A 169 53.23 35.33 4.43
C ARG A 169 51.71 35.51 4.68
N HIS A 170 51.01 34.78 5.55
CA HIS A 170 51.35 34.35 6.90
C HIS A 170 50.37 33.25 7.40
N ARG A 171 50.93 32.31 8.16
CA ARG A 171 50.45 31.66 9.40
C ARG A 171 49.05 31.03 9.50
N HIS A 172 49.09 29.72 9.73
CA HIS A 172 48.13 28.94 10.51
C HIS A 172 47.95 29.45 11.96
N HIS A 173 46.69 29.53 12.37
CA HIS A 173 46.17 29.29 13.72
C HIS A 173 44.86 28.54 13.50
N ARG A 174 44.51 27.48 14.24
CA ARG A 174 44.20 27.58 15.67
C ARG A 174 44.10 26.17 16.25
N LYS A 175 44.62 26.01 17.47
CA LYS A 175 44.57 24.80 18.30
C LYS A 175 43.15 24.54 18.82
N GLU A 176 42.86 23.25 18.96
CA GLU A 176 41.75 22.63 19.67
C GLU A 176 41.85 22.88 21.18
N ASN A 177 40.72 22.80 21.89
CA ASN A 177 40.71 22.31 23.27
C ASN A 177 39.31 21.79 23.67
N VAL A 178 39.32 20.52 24.09
CA VAL A 178 38.59 19.81 25.16
C VAL A 178 37.07 19.98 25.26
#